data_AF-A0A963W725-F1
#
_entry.id   AF-A0A963W725-F1
#
_cell.length_a   1.000
_cell.length_b   1.000
_cell.length_c   1.000
_cell.angle_alpha   90.00
_cell.angle_beta   90.00
_cell.angle_gamma   90.00
#
_symmetry.space_group_name_H-M   'P 1'
#
loop_
_entity.id
_entity.type
_entity.pdbx_description
1 polymer ?
#
loop_
_entity_poly.entity_id
_entity_poly.type
_entity_poly.pdbx_seq_one_letter_code
_entity_poly.pdbx_strand_id
1 'polypeptide(L)' 'MLFSIRTAADAQATSRIVEHFAMRSLLPEMVRAIRDGDTLQIEIELHDLDEVSAAIIAEKMRSSVLVDEVSLTSSVGGR' A
#
# COMPACT_ATOMS: atom_id res chain seq x y z
N MET A 1 -8.74 6.21 1.22
CA MET A 1 -8.24 5.00 1.92
C MET A 1 -6.73 5.06 1.96
N LEU A 2 -6.12 4.89 3.14
CA LEU A 2 -4.67 4.89 3.31
C LEU A 2 -4.18 3.48 3.60
N PHE A 3 -3.25 3.01 2.77
CA PHE A 3 -2.49 1.78 2.97
C PHE A 3 -1.11 2.15 3.52
N SER A 4 -0.72 1.52 4.61
CA SER A 4 0.59 1.66 5.24
C SER A 4 1.28 0.31 5.18
N ILE A 5 2.34 0.20 4.40
CA ILE A 5 3.05 -1.05 4.11
C ILE A 5 4.48 -0.95 4.64
N ARG A 6 4.92 -1.95 5.38
CA ARG A 6 6.32 -2.13 5.79
C ARG A 6 6.89 -3.38 5.15
N THR A 7 8.10 -3.26 4.63
CA THR A 7 8.84 -4.35 3.99
C THR A 7 10.34 -4.14 4.18
N ALA A 8 11.16 -5.13 3.83
CA ALA A 8 12.59 -4.97 3.72
C ALA A 8 12.94 -3.85 2.72
N ALA A 9 14.09 -3.20 2.93
CA ALA A 9 14.63 -2.16 2.05
C ALA A 9 15.15 -2.73 0.72
N ASP A 10 14.25 -3.30 -0.07
CA ASP A 10 14.48 -3.84 -1.41
C ASP A 10 14.17 -2.79 -2.48
N ALA A 11 15.06 -2.66 -3.48
CA ALA A 11 14.92 -1.68 -4.54
C ALA A 11 13.67 -1.90 -5.41
N GLN A 12 13.13 -3.13 -5.46
CA GLN A 12 11.96 -3.48 -6.26
C GLN A 12 10.65 -3.36 -5.47
N ALA A 13 10.71 -3.21 -4.14
CA ALA A 13 9.55 -3.22 -3.26
C ALA A 13 8.50 -2.17 -3.68
N THR A 14 8.88 -0.91 -3.85
CA THR A 14 7.95 0.15 -4.27
C THR A 14 7.29 -0.16 -5.62
N SER A 15 8.07 -0.63 -6.60
CA SER A 15 7.55 -0.96 -7.94
C SER A 15 6.52 -2.09 -7.87
N ARG A 16 6.81 -3.16 -7.13
CA ARG A 16 5.91 -4.30 -6.96
C ARG A 16 4.62 -3.90 -6.27
N ILE A 17 4.72 -3.09 -5.22
CA ILE A 17 3.55 -2.58 -4.51
C ILE A 17 2.69 -1.72 -5.46
N VAL A 18 3.28 -0.79 -6.22
CA VAL A 18 2.54 0.02 -7.20
C VAL A 18 1.90 -0.86 -8.28
N GLU A 19 2.59 -1.90 -8.76
CA GLU A 19 2.08 -2.85 -9.74
C GLU A 19 0.81 -3.58 -9.25
N HIS A 20 0.72 -3.91 -7.95
CA HIS A 20 -0.50 -4.51 -7.38
C HIS A 20 -1.75 -3.65 -7.57
N PHE A 21 -1.63 -2.33 -7.48
CA PHE A 21 -2.73 -1.40 -7.72
C PHE A 21 -2.99 -1.24 -9.22
N ALA A 22 -1.93 -1.12 -10.03
CA ALA A 22 -2.04 -0.99 -11.48
C ALA A 22 -2.76 -2.18 -12.13
N MET A 23 -2.45 -3.41 -11.72
CA MET A 23 -3.13 -4.64 -12.20
C MET A 23 -4.65 -4.65 -11.94
N ARG A 24 -5.14 -3.83 -11.01
CA ARG A 24 -6.56 -3.69 -10.66
C ARG A 24 -7.20 -2.45 -11.25
N SER A 25 -6.49 -1.73 -12.12
CA SER A 25 -6.91 -0.43 -12.65
C SER A 25 -7.18 0.62 -11.55
N LEU A 26 -6.48 0.51 -10.42
CA LEU A 26 -6.54 1.48 -9.33
C LEU A 26 -5.36 2.43 -9.47
N LEU A 27 -5.64 3.74 -9.54
CA LEU A 27 -4.63 4.78 -9.63
C LEU A 27 -4.51 5.49 -8.26
N PRO A 28 -3.40 5.33 -7.55
CA PRO A 28 -3.14 6.07 -6.31
C PRO A 28 -3.11 7.57 -6.53
N GLU A 29 -3.66 8.32 -5.58
CA GLU A 29 -3.49 9.79 -5.52
C GLU A 29 -2.08 10.14 -5.03
N MET A 30 -1.56 9.33 -4.10
CA MET A 30 -0.23 9.49 -3.54
C MET A 30 0.44 8.13 -3.36
N VAL A 31 1.74 8.10 -3.66
CA VAL A 31 2.66 7.05 -3.23
C VAL A 31 3.85 7.72 -2.57
N ARG A 32 4.10 7.39 -1.31
CA ARG A 32 5.26 7.87 -0.55
C ARG A 32 6.06 6.68 -0.05
N ALA A 33 7.36 6.64 -0.35
CA ALA A 33 8.25 5.58 0.10
C ALA A 33 9.44 6.18 0.84
N ILE A 34 9.67 5.73 2.08
CA ILE A 34 10.73 6.23 2.94
C ILE A 34 11.53 5.04 3.45
N ARG A 35 12.83 5.03 3.15
CA ARG A 35 13.74 4.04 3.70
C ARG A 35 14.12 4.43 5.12
N ASP A 36 14.06 3.46 6.03
CA ASP A 36 14.55 3.55 7.39
C ASP A 36 15.39 2.30 7.71
N GLY A 37 16.72 2.46 7.66
CA GLY A 37 17.68 1.37 7.80
C GLY A 37 17.47 0.25 6.77
N ASP A 38 17.16 -0.94 7.28
CA ASP A 38 16.90 -2.15 6.50
C ASP A 38 15.41 -2.35 6.17
N THR A 39 14.58 -1.36 6.50
CA THR A 39 13.14 -1.36 6.20
C THR A 39 12.77 -0.23 5.23
N LEU A 40 11.66 -0.43 4.54
CA LEU A 40 11.03 0.54 3.66
C LEU A 40 9.56 0.68 4.08
N GLN A 41 9.18 1.90 4.42
CA GLN A 41 7.80 2.27 4.70
C GLN A 41 7.20 2.86 3.44
N ILE A 42 6.07 2.31 2.98
CA ILE A 42 5.33 2.77 1.81
C ILE A 42 3.92 3.16 2.24
N GLU A 43 3.51 4.37 1.90
CA GLU A 43 2.17 4.90 2.12
C GLU A 43 1.49 5.09 0.75
N ILE A 44 0.28 4.55 0.60
CA ILE A 44 -0.52 4.67 -0.63
C ILE A 44 -1.90 5.19 -0.28
N GLU A 45 -2.26 6.29 -0.91
CA GLU A 45 -3.57 6.92 -0.77
C GLU A 45 -4.41 6.67 -2.02
N LEU A 46 -5.64 6.22 -1.82
CA LEU A 46 -6.65 6.00 -2.87
C LEU A 46 -7.94 6.72 -2.51
N HIS A 47 -8.50 7.46 -3.47
CA HIS A 47 -9.86 7.98 -3.39
C HIS A 47 -10.89 6.88 -3.72
N ASP A 48 -12.10 6.99 -3.19
CA ASP A 48 -13.26 6.14 -3.53
C ASP A 48 -13.06 4.62 -3.44
N LEU A 49 -12.16 4.15 -2.57
CA LEU A 49 -12.04 2.72 -2.27
C LEU A 49 -12.81 2.36 -0.99
N ASP A 50 -13.76 1.45 -1.11
CA ASP A 50 -14.52 0.92 0.02
C ASP A 50 -13.65 0.02 0.93
N GLU A 51 -14.05 -0.10 2.19
CA GLU A 51 -13.29 -0.85 3.20
C GLU A 51 -13.16 -2.35 2.87
N VAL A 52 -14.16 -2.95 2.22
CA VAL A 52 -14.14 -4.39 1.89
C VAL A 52 -13.13 -4.64 0.78
N SER A 53 -13.16 -3.84 -0.28
CA SER A 53 -12.17 -3.90 -1.36
C SER A 53 -10.76 -3.62 -0.84
N ALA A 54 -10.60 -2.64 0.06
CA ALA A 54 -9.32 -2.34 0.70
C ALA A 54 -8.77 -3.53 1.50
N ALA A 55 -9.61 -4.20 2.29
CA ALA A 55 -9.24 -5.38 3.05
C ALA A 55 -8.80 -6.54 2.14
N ILE A 56 -9.52 -6.80 1.05
CA ILE A 56 -9.15 -7.83 0.06
C ILE A 56 -7.80 -7.51 -0.59
N ILE A 57 -7.56 -6.24 -0.92
CA ILE A 57 -6.30 -5.80 -1.52
C ILE A 57 -5.14 -5.95 -0.54
N ALA A 58 -5.32 -5.56 0.72
CA ALA A 58 -4.31 -5.72 1.77
C ALA A 58 -3.96 -7.20 2.02
N GLU A 59 -4.96 -8.07 2.08
CA GLU A 59 -4.74 -9.51 2.29
C GLU A 59 -4.00 -10.17 1.10
N LYS A 60 -4.34 -9.74 -0.12
CA LYS A 60 -3.60 -10.17 -1.32
C LYS A 60 -2.16 -9.65 -1.34
N MET A 61 -1.90 -8.46 -0.82
CA MET A 61 -0.53 -7.94 -0.70
C MET A 61 0.28 -8.73 0.34
N ARG A 62 -0.31 -9.02 1.50
CA ARG A 62 0.33 -9.84 2.56
C ARG A 62 0.74 -11.23 2.08
N SER A 63 -0.03 -11.81 1.16
CA SER A 63 0.24 -13.15 0.62
C SER A 63 1.17 -13.17 -0.61
N SER A 64 1.41 -12.03 -1.27
CA SER A 64 2.11 -11.97 -2.56
C SER A 64 3.43 -11.20 -2.53
N VAL A 65 3.65 -10.34 -1.55
CA VAL A 65 4.89 -9.56 -1.39
C VAL A 65 5.52 -9.97 -0.06
N LEU A 66 6.86 -9.95 0.02
CA LEU A 66 7.59 -10.03 1.29
C LEU A 66 7.36 -8.74 2.11
N VAL A 67 6.11 -8.49 2.48
CA VAL A 67 5.70 -7.39 3.36
C VAL A 67 5.66 -7.91 4.78
N ASP A 68 6.36 -7.22 5.67
CA ASP A 68 6.38 -7.55 7.09
C ASP A 68 5.07 -7.12 7.76
N GLU A 69 4.49 -6.01 7.29
CA GLU A 69 3.26 -5.46 7.83
C GLU A 69 2.46 -4.71 6.76
N VAL A 70 1.13 -4.83 6.80
CA VAL A 70 0.21 -3.99 6.04
C VAL A 70 -0.91 -3.54 6.97
N SER A 71 -1.11 -2.24 7.09
CA SER A 71 -2.12 -1.59 7.92
C SER A 71 -3.01 -0.70 7.06
N LEU A 72 -4.31 -0.70 7.36
CA LEU A 72 -5.32 0.08 6.66
C LEU A 72 -5.89 1.14 7.58
N THR A 73 -6.07 2.34 7.06
CA THR A 73 -6.78 3.41 7.76
C THR A 73 -7.75 4.06 6.79
N SER A 74 -9.03 4.12 7.17
CA SER A 74 -9.98 4.93 6.42
C SER A 74 -9.55 6.39 6.54
N SER A 75 -9.19 7.00 5.41
CA SER A 75 -9.02 8.43 5.33
C SER A 75 -10.44 9.01 5.42
N VAL A 76 -10.95 9.20 6.63
CA VAL A 76 -12.19 9.97 6.82
C VAL A 76 -11.87 11.36 6.30
N GLY A 77 -12.41 11.68 5.12
CA GLY A 77 -12.24 12.97 4.49
C GLY A 77 -12.67 14.06 5.45
N GLY A 78 -11.71 14.83 5.94
CA GLY A 78 -11.98 16.14 6.49
C GLY A 78 -12.34 17.05 5.34
N ARG A 79 -13.65 17.26 5.14
CA ARG A 79 -14.31 18.57 4.92
C ARG A 79 -15.77 18.39 4.51
#